data_AF-A0A1H9FHA3-F1
#
_entry.id   AF-A0A1H9FHA3-F1
#
_cell.length_a   1.000
_cell.length_b   1.000
_cell.length_c   1.000
_cell.angle_alpha   90.00
_cell.angle_beta   90.00
_cell.angle_gamma   90.00
#
_symmetry.space_group_name_H-M   'P 1'
#
loop_
_entity.id
_entity.type
_entity.pdbx_description
1 polymer ?
#
loop_
_entity_poly.entity_id
_entity_poly.type
_entity_poly.pdbx_seq_one_letter_code
_entity_poly.pdbx_strand_id
1 'polypeptide(L)' 'MMKHCAQCSKPIAQDTKICPHCGTHSPHRYLWSDPRTIIGWTIFIFILMVIFDK' A
#
# COMPACT_ATOMS: atom_id res chain seq x y z
N MET A 1 12.46 3.99 -12.28
CA MET A 1 12.19 5.01 -11.24
C MET A 1 12.77 4.45 -9.92
N MET A 2 13.60 5.21 -9.21
CA MET A 2 14.39 4.71 -8.06
C MET A 2 13.87 5.30 -6.76
N LYS A 3 13.90 4.55 -5.65
CA LYS A 3 13.52 5.04 -4.31
C LYS A 3 14.76 5.07 -3.43
N HIS A 4 14.77 5.87 -2.38
CA HIS A 4 15.89 5.90 -1.43
C HIS A 4 15.53 5.07 -0.20
N CYS A 5 16.52 4.37 0.36
CA CYS A 5 16.33 3.65 1.62
C CYS A 5 16.10 4.65 2.77
N ALA A 6 15.09 4.43 3.60
CA ALA A 6 14.78 5.30 4.73
C ALA A 6 15.83 5.26 5.87
N GLN A 7 16.70 4.25 5.89
CA GLN A 7 17.76 4.12 6.89
C GLN A 7 19.10 4.66 6.40
N CYS A 8 19.58 4.19 5.25
CA CYS A 8 20.91 4.51 4.77
C CYS A 8 20.95 5.54 3.63
N SER A 9 19.79 6.09 3.24
CA SER A 9 19.59 7.09 2.16
C SER A 9 20.16 6.71 0.79
N LYS A 10 20.68 5.50 0.62
CA LYS A 10 21.19 5.00 -0.67
C LYS A 10 20.05 4.70 -1.64
N PRO A 11 20.28 4.86 -2.95
CA PRO A 11 19.30 4.51 -3.97
C PRO A 11 19.09 3.00 -3.97
N ILE A 12 17.83 2.59 -4.02
CA ILE A 12 17.38 1.21 -4.09
C ILE A 12 16.29 1.07 -5.16
N ALA A 13 16.16 -0.13 -5.73
CA ALA A 13 15.09 -0.38 -6.70
C ALA A 13 13.72 -0.32 -6.01
N GLN A 14 12.69 0.05 -6.76
CA GLN A 14 11.34 0.24 -6.19
C GLN A 14 10.78 -1.05 -5.58
N ASP A 15 11.12 -2.20 -6.15
CA ASP A 15 10.62 -3.51 -5.75
C ASP A 15 11.52 -4.24 -4.75
N THR A 16 12.62 -3.62 -4.29
CA THR A 16 13.48 -4.26 -3.29
C THR A 16 12.73 -4.33 -1.96
N LYS A 17 12.48 -5.55 -1.48
CA LYS A 17 11.94 -5.82 -0.14
C LYS A 17 12.96 -5.51 0.95
N ILE A 18 14.25 -5.72 0.65
CA ILE A 18 15.37 -5.54 1.55
C ILE A 18 16.40 -4.65 0.87
N CYS A 19 16.93 -3.66 1.59
CA CYS A 19 17.98 -2.79 1.08
C CYS A 19 19.30 -3.57 0.93
N PRO A 20 19.93 -3.63 -0.26
CA PRO A 20 21.18 -4.36 -0.46
C PRO A 20 22.40 -3.69 0.20
N HIS A 21 22.26 -2.45 0.68
CA HIS A 21 23.36 -1.71 1.26
C HIS A 21 23.42 -1.75 2.79
N CYS A 22 22.26 -1.84 3.45
CA CYS A 22 22.19 -1.83 4.92
C CYS A 22 21.41 -3.02 5.50
N GLY A 23 20.76 -3.83 4.66
CA GLY A 23 19.97 -4.98 5.10
C GLY A 23 18.60 -4.64 5.68
N THR A 24 18.21 -3.37 5.76
CA THR A 24 16.90 -2.98 6.32
C THR A 24 15.77 -3.31 5.35
N HIS A 25 14.65 -3.81 5.90
CA HIS A 25 13.41 -3.97 5.14
C HIS A 25 12.93 -2.62 4.61
N SER A 26 12.74 -2.54 3.30
CA SER A 26 12.09 -1.38 2.72
C SER A 26 10.63 -1.36 3.16
N PRO A 27 10.06 -0.22 3.56
CA PRO A 27 8.63 -0.13 3.75
C PRO A 27 7.99 -0.45 2.39
N HIS A 28 7.40 -1.64 2.29
CA HIS A 28 6.62 -2.02 1.13
C HIS A 28 5.47 -1.01 1.09
N ARG A 29 5.37 -0.25 -0.01
CA ARG A 29 4.32 0.74 -0.17
C ARG A 29 3.01 0.01 -0.48
N TYR A 30 2.36 -0.53 0.54
CA TYR A 30 0.90 -0.76 0.54
C TYR A 30 0.14 0.53 0.90
N LEU A 31 0.67 1.69 0.50
CA LEU A 31 0.13 3.01 0.89
C LEU A 31 -0.19 3.92 -0.30
N TRP A 32 -0.05 3.42 -1.53
CA TRP A 32 -0.59 4.07 -2.72
C TRP A 32 -1.17 2.99 -3.63
N SER A 33 -2.50 2.84 -3.57
CA SER A 33 -3.35 2.06 -4.50
C SER A 33 -3.48 0.55 -4.25
N ASP A 34 -3.94 0.12 -3.06
CA ASP A 34 -4.60 -1.17 -2.92
C ASP A 34 -6.08 -1.05 -3.34
N PRO A 35 -6.49 -1.49 -4.55
CA PRO A 35 -7.89 -1.41 -5.01
C PRO A 35 -8.86 -2.26 -4.17
N ARG A 36 -8.35 -3.11 -3.27
CA ARG A 36 -9.19 -3.91 -2.35
C ARG A 36 -9.98 -3.05 -1.36
N THR A 37 -9.50 -1.86 -0.99
CA THR A 37 -10.20 -0.96 -0.07
C THR A 37 -11.42 -0.30 -0.74
N ILE A 38 -11.37 -0.09 -2.07
CA ILE A 38 -12.48 0.49 -2.84
C ILE A 38 -13.68 -0.48 -2.88
N ILE A 39 -13.41 -1.77 -3.10
CA ILE A 39 -14.44 -2.82 -3.15
C ILE A 39 -15.16 -2.95 -1.79
N GLY A 40 -14.42 -2.81 -0.69
CA GLY A 40 -15.02 -2.83 0.65
C GLY A 40 -16.04 -1.70 0.85
N TRP A 41 -15.73 -0.49 0.38
CA TRP A 41 -16.63 0.65 0.47
C TRP A 41 -17.85 0.52 -0.44
N THR A 42 -17.69 0.02 -1.67
CA THR A 42 -18.85 -0.16 -2.56
C THR A 42 -19.83 -1.17 -2.00
N ILE A 43 -19.34 -2.32 -1.48
CA ILE A 43 -20.20 -3.34 -0.87
C ILE A 43 -20.89 -2.80 0.39
N PHE A 44 -20.17 -2.05 1.22
CA PHE A 44 -20.71 -1.43 2.43
C PHE A 44 -21.85 -0.44 2.11
N ILE A 45 -21.69 0.42 1.09
CA ILE A 45 -22.72 1.38 0.66
C ILE A 45 -23.96 0.65 0.14
N PHE A 46 -23.80 -0.39 -0.67
CA PHE A 46 -24.92 -1.19 -1.17
C PHE A 46 -25.72 -1.83 -0.04
N ILE A 47 -25.05 -2.43 0.94
CA ILE A 47 -25.72 -3.04 2.11
C ILE A 47 -26.49 -1.99 2.90
N LEU A 48 -25.90 -0.82 3.15
CA LEU A 48 -26.59 0.27 3.84
C LEU A 48 -27.83 0.73 3.09
N MET A 49 -27.75 0.94 1.77
CA MET A 49 -28.91 1.33 0.95
C MET A 49 -30.07 0.33 1.09
N VAL A 50 -29.78 -0.97 1.10
CA VAL A 50 -30.81 -2.02 1.28
C VAL A 50 -31.40 -1.99 2.70
N ILE A 51 -30.60 -1.69 3.73
CA ILE A 51 -31.08 -1.61 5.11
C ILE A 51 -31.91 -0.36 5.35
N PHE A 52 -31.54 0.80 4.79
CA PHE A 52 -32.28 2.06 4.95
C PHE A 52 -33.60 2.09 4.19
N ASP A 53 -33.77 1.25 3.16
CA ASP A 53 -35.02 1.10 2.42
C ASP A 53 -36.07 0.27 3.19
N LYS A 54 -35.70 -0.33 4.32
CA LYS A 54 -36.58 -1.10 5.21
C LYS A 54 -36.90 -0.33 6.50
#